data_AF-A0A1C5DS37-F1
#
_entry.id   AF-A0A1C5DS37-F1
#
_cell.length_a   1.000
_cell.length_b   1.000
_cell.length_c   1.000
_cell.angle_alpha   90.00
_cell.angle_beta   90.00
_cell.angle_gamma   90.00
#
_symmetry.space_group_name_H-M   'P 1'
#
loop_
_entity.id
_entity.type
_entity.pdbx_description
1 polymer ?
#
loop_
_entity_poly.entity_id
_entity_poly.type
_entity_poly.pdbx_seq_one_letter_code
_entity_poly.pdbx_strand_id
1 'polypeptide(L)'
;MRGRGVAARVGRAAGMLVMAVSLSSAGCADTGSGGGGGSKERAAAAIEAARAFQHASVDQDWEAACEARTERLRQSLGADTVAECVEITGLPRLGDYSDARVSTGEAVEVSAFGPHPAGIGLRVTLATGTGNFGTVHTALRLVPGEQGAWLVDQTANLVDTEGTDAEAVRAALERK
;
A
#
# COMPACT_ATOMS: atom_id res chain seq x y z
N MET A 1 19.18 66.43 29.85
CA MET A 1 18.19 66.07 30.89
C MET A 1 18.04 64.56 30.85
N ARG A 2 18.69 63.76 31.72
CA ARG A 2 18.27 63.33 33.08
C ARG A 2 16.76 63.01 33.12
N GLY A 3 16.29 61.80 33.45
CA GLY A 3 17.02 60.65 34.00
C GLY A 3 16.22 59.33 34.08
N ARG A 4 16.93 58.37 34.68
CA ARG A 4 16.60 56.97 34.97
C ARG A 4 15.42 56.80 35.92
N GLY A 5 14.65 55.73 35.71
CA GLY A 5 13.96 55.00 36.78
C GLY A 5 14.39 53.53 36.75
N VAL A 6 15.00 53.06 37.84
CA VAL A 6 15.39 51.67 38.13
C VAL A 6 14.75 51.29 39.46
N ALA A 7 14.13 50.12 39.55
CA ALA A 7 14.00 49.29 40.76
C ALA A 7 13.48 47.89 40.33
N ALA A 8 14.35 46.86 40.29
CA ALA A 8 14.66 45.90 41.37
C ALA A 8 13.62 44.75 41.43
N ARG A 9 13.88 43.60 40.79
CA ARG A 9 14.54 42.38 41.32
C ARG A 9 13.91 41.81 42.60
N VAL A 10 13.24 40.65 42.47
CA VAL A 10 13.36 39.52 43.41
C VAL A 10 13.35 38.24 42.58
N GLY A 11 14.39 37.43 42.71
CA GLY A 11 14.46 36.11 42.11
C GLY A 11 14.11 35.01 43.11
N ARG A 12 13.79 33.83 42.59
CA ARG A 12 14.27 32.57 43.15
C ARG A 12 14.23 31.50 42.07
N ALA A 13 15.39 30.91 41.86
CA ALA A 13 15.61 29.70 41.08
C ALA A 13 14.89 28.50 41.72
N ALA A 14 14.56 27.50 40.90
CA ALA A 14 14.89 26.08 41.09
C ALA A 14 13.93 25.22 40.27
N GLY A 15 14.45 24.20 39.59
CA GLY A 15 13.64 23.12 39.04
C GLY A 15 13.89 22.79 37.58
N MET A 16 15.15 22.52 37.23
CA MET A 16 15.50 21.79 36.02
C MET A 16 14.96 20.35 36.18
N LEU A 17 14.00 19.94 35.34
CA LEU A 17 13.60 18.54 35.21
C LEU A 17 14.00 18.10 33.80
N VAL A 18 15.29 17.80 33.64
CA VAL A 18 15.80 17.05 32.50
C VAL A 18 15.32 15.62 32.69
N MET A 19 14.31 15.21 31.93
CA MET A 19 14.01 13.79 31.74
C MET A 19 15.13 13.22 30.86
N ALA A 20 16.20 12.76 31.52
CA ALA A 20 17.15 11.85 30.91
C ALA A 20 16.45 10.51 30.71
N VAL A 21 15.90 10.29 29.52
CA VAL A 21 15.51 8.94 29.10
C VAL A 21 16.80 8.19 28.79
N SER A 22 17.31 7.49 29.80
CA SER A 22 18.26 6.41 29.63
C SER A 22 17.57 5.29 28.85
N LEU A 23 17.70 5.30 27.52
CA LEU A 23 17.51 4.09 26.74
C LEU A 23 18.68 3.15 27.04
N SER A 24 18.39 2.22 27.95
CA SER A 24 19.20 1.05 28.22
C SER A 24 19.55 0.35 26.91
N SER A 25 20.84 0.36 26.57
CA SER A 25 21.46 -0.61 25.69
C SER A 25 21.39 -1.98 26.38
N ALA A 26 20.25 -2.64 26.27
CA ALA A 26 20.12 -4.07 26.54
C ALA A 26 20.38 -4.81 25.24
N GLY A 27 21.59 -5.40 25.15
CA GLY A 27 21.82 -6.49 24.23
C GLY A 27 20.91 -7.65 24.63
N CYS A 28 19.92 -7.93 23.80
CA CYS A 28 19.20 -9.20 23.80
C CYS A 28 19.61 -9.93 22.53
N ALA A 29 20.61 -10.81 22.69
CA ALA A 29 20.73 -11.96 21.82
C ALA A 29 19.54 -12.88 22.12
N ASP A 30 18.46 -12.72 21.35
CA ASP A 30 17.33 -13.65 21.37
C ASP A 30 17.43 -14.56 20.13
N THR A 31 18.22 -15.62 20.28
CA THR A 31 18.01 -16.86 19.53
C THR A 31 16.68 -17.47 19.98
N GLY A 32 15.59 -17.03 19.35
CA GLY A 32 14.25 -17.55 19.53
C GLY A 32 13.60 -17.83 18.17
N SER A 33 13.78 -19.07 17.71
CA SER A 33 13.17 -19.60 16.48
C SER A 33 11.64 -19.56 16.57
N GLY A 34 11.01 -18.78 15.69
CA GLY A 34 9.56 -18.65 15.56
C GLY A 34 9.17 -18.17 14.15
N GLY A 35 9.68 -18.86 13.13
CA GLY A 35 9.61 -18.49 11.70
C GLY A 35 8.24 -18.55 11.01
N GLY A 36 7.14 -18.25 11.73
CA GLY A 36 5.77 -18.24 11.18
C GLY A 36 5.12 -16.86 11.15
N GLY A 37 5.59 -15.89 11.94
CA GLY A 37 4.96 -14.55 12.05
C GLY A 37 5.19 -13.67 10.82
N GLY A 38 6.42 -13.66 10.30
CA GLY A 38 6.82 -12.76 9.22
C GLY A 38 6.05 -12.97 7.91
N SER A 39 5.73 -14.21 7.53
CA SER A 39 4.96 -14.48 6.31
C SER A 39 3.48 -14.05 6.47
N LYS A 40 2.87 -14.30 7.63
CA LYS A 40 1.49 -13.91 7.91
C LYS A 40 1.32 -12.39 7.98
N GLU A 41 2.26 -11.70 8.63
CA GLU A 41 2.25 -10.23 8.72
C GLU A 41 2.48 -9.58 7.35
N ARG A 42 3.40 -10.12 6.55
CA ARG A 42 3.59 -9.68 5.17
C ARG A 42 2.35 -9.86 4.31
N ALA A 43 1.71 -11.03 4.40
CA ALA A 43 0.46 -11.30 3.69
C ALA A 43 -0.66 -10.33 4.10
N ALA A 44 -0.80 -10.06 5.40
CA ALA A 44 -1.79 -9.08 5.89
C ALA A 44 -1.51 -7.66 5.37
N ALA A 45 -0.25 -7.21 5.42
CA ALA A 45 0.14 -5.91 4.90
C ALA A 45 -0.10 -5.77 3.38
N ALA A 46 0.16 -6.83 2.62
CA ALA A 46 -0.17 -6.87 1.20
C ALA A 46 -1.69 -6.81 0.97
N ILE A 47 -2.49 -7.58 1.70
CA ILE A 47 -3.96 -7.52 1.60
C ILE A 47 -4.49 -6.11 1.85
N GLU A 48 -4.00 -5.44 2.89
CA GLU A 48 -4.40 -4.05 3.20
C GLU A 48 -3.99 -3.07 2.10
N ALA A 49 -2.77 -3.19 1.55
CA ALA A 49 -2.34 -2.34 0.44
C ALA A 49 -3.16 -2.55 -0.84
N ALA A 50 -3.51 -3.79 -1.16
CA ALA A 50 -4.39 -4.11 -2.29
C ALA A 50 -5.80 -3.52 -2.10
N ARG A 51 -6.35 -3.63 -0.89
CA ARG A 51 -7.63 -3.03 -0.52
C ARG A 51 -7.58 -1.51 -0.67
N ALA A 52 -6.55 -0.85 -0.13
CA ALA A 52 -6.38 0.60 -0.23
C ALA A 52 -6.29 1.06 -1.70
N PHE A 53 -5.46 0.42 -2.51
CA PHE A 53 -5.34 0.71 -3.94
C PHE A 53 -6.68 0.60 -4.68
N GLN A 54 -7.45 -0.45 -4.39
CA GLN A 54 -8.73 -0.67 -5.06
C GLN A 54 -9.79 0.32 -4.59
N HIS A 55 -9.85 0.65 -3.29
CA HIS A 55 -10.76 1.68 -2.78
C HIS A 55 -10.45 3.05 -3.38
N ALA A 56 -9.18 3.45 -3.40
CA ALA A 56 -8.76 4.69 -4.08
C ALA A 56 -9.20 4.70 -5.56
N SER A 57 -9.09 3.56 -6.24
CA SER A 57 -9.54 3.43 -7.64
C SER A 57 -11.06 3.52 -7.83
N VAL A 58 -11.85 3.10 -6.84
CA VAL A 58 -13.33 3.17 -6.87
C VAL A 58 -13.81 4.57 -6.50
N ASP A 59 -13.20 5.15 -5.46
CA ASP A 59 -13.50 6.49 -4.94
C ASP A 59 -12.94 7.61 -5.84
N GLN A 60 -12.25 7.25 -6.91
CA GLN A 60 -11.59 8.17 -7.86
C GLN A 60 -10.52 9.04 -7.21
N ASP A 61 -9.93 8.57 -6.11
CA ASP A 61 -8.71 9.11 -5.52
C ASP A 61 -7.51 8.62 -6.34
N TRP A 62 -7.36 9.20 -7.54
CA TRP A 62 -6.34 8.78 -8.49
C TRP A 62 -4.93 9.05 -7.99
N GLU A 63 -4.75 10.05 -7.13
CA GLU A 63 -3.46 10.35 -6.51
C GLU A 63 -3.02 9.19 -5.63
N ALA A 64 -3.85 8.78 -4.66
CA ALA A 64 -3.56 7.63 -3.81
C ALA A 64 -3.41 6.33 -4.62
N ALA A 65 -4.25 6.11 -5.64
CA ALA A 65 -4.14 4.94 -6.50
C ALA A 65 -2.83 4.91 -7.30
N CYS A 66 -2.31 6.06 -7.74
CA CYS A 66 -1.05 6.17 -8.48
C CYS A 66 0.19 6.10 -7.58
N GLU A 67 0.11 6.60 -6.36
CA GLU A 67 1.15 6.44 -5.33
C GLU A 67 1.33 4.98 -4.92
N ALA A 68 0.23 4.23 -4.83
CA ALA A 68 0.24 2.81 -4.49
C ALA A 68 0.82 1.89 -5.59
N ARG A 69 1.20 2.43 -6.75
CA ARG A 69 1.85 1.68 -7.84
C ARG A 69 3.37 1.74 -7.71
N THR A 70 4.06 0.69 -8.16
CA THR A 70 5.50 0.80 -8.41
C THR A 70 5.76 1.80 -9.55
N GLU A 71 6.94 2.42 -9.54
CA GLU A 71 7.39 3.29 -10.64
C GLU A 71 7.29 2.57 -11.99
N ARG A 72 7.75 1.32 -12.04
CA ARG A 72 7.68 0.46 -13.22
C ARG A 72 6.23 0.29 -13.72
N LEU A 73 5.27 0.09 -12.82
CA LEU A 73 3.85 -0.01 -13.20
C LEU A 73 3.32 1.31 -13.75
N ARG A 74 3.67 2.46 -13.14
CA ARG A 74 3.31 3.79 -13.68
C ARG A 74 3.89 4.01 -15.08
N GLN A 75 5.18 3.71 -15.26
CA GLN A 75 5.86 3.84 -16.56
C GLN A 75 5.24 2.94 -17.64
N SER A 76 4.73 1.76 -17.27
CA SER A 76 4.01 0.90 -18.22
C SER A 76 2.71 1.50 -18.76
N LEU A 77 2.16 2.51 -18.07
CA LEU A 77 1.02 3.30 -18.51
C LEU A 77 1.43 4.55 -19.31
N GLY A 78 2.74 4.80 -19.47
CA GLY A 78 3.28 6.01 -20.08
C GLY A 78 3.38 7.21 -19.13
N ALA A 79 3.44 6.97 -17.81
CA ALA A 79 3.60 8.01 -16.80
C ALA A 79 4.95 7.88 -16.08
N ASP A 80 5.77 8.93 -16.13
CA ASP A 80 7.04 9.02 -15.37
C ASP A 80 6.80 9.55 -13.95
N THR A 81 5.69 10.25 -13.73
CA THR A 81 5.32 10.85 -12.44
C THR A 81 3.95 10.38 -11.94
N VAL A 82 3.67 10.63 -10.65
CA VAL A 82 2.32 10.43 -10.08
C VAL A 82 1.31 11.35 -10.75
N ALA A 83 1.67 12.60 -11.02
CA ALA A 83 0.78 13.56 -11.68
C ALA A 83 0.37 13.10 -13.09
N GLU A 84 1.32 12.66 -13.92
CA GLU A 84 1.02 12.09 -15.24
C GLU A 84 0.19 10.81 -15.13
N CYS A 85 0.45 9.98 -14.12
CA CYS A 85 -0.37 8.79 -13.85
C CYS A 85 -1.82 9.15 -13.53
N VAL A 86 -2.05 10.23 -12.77
CA VAL A 86 -3.39 10.77 -12.46
C VAL A 86 -4.07 11.26 -13.73
N GLU A 87 -3.37 12.02 -14.58
CA GLU A 87 -3.92 12.52 -15.85
C GLU A 87 -4.37 11.37 -16.78
N ILE A 88 -3.56 10.31 -16.89
CA ILE A 88 -3.88 9.14 -17.72
C ILE A 88 -5.01 8.31 -17.09
N THR A 89 -4.96 8.07 -15.77
CA THR A 89 -5.90 7.19 -15.08
C THR A 89 -7.28 7.83 -14.90
N GLY A 90 -7.32 9.15 -14.70
CA GLY A 90 -8.53 9.93 -14.43
C GLY A 90 -9.37 10.27 -15.66
N LEU A 91 -8.97 9.82 -16.85
CA LEU A 91 -9.81 9.95 -18.05
C LEU A 91 -11.18 9.29 -17.80
N PRO A 92 -12.29 9.92 -18.21
CA PRO A 92 -13.64 9.45 -17.91
C PRO A 92 -13.82 7.97 -18.30
N ARG A 93 -14.14 7.12 -17.32
CA ARG A 93 -14.44 5.71 -17.57
C ARG A 93 -15.90 5.56 -18.00
N LEU A 94 -16.12 4.61 -18.91
CA LEU A 94 -17.46 4.16 -19.26
C LEU A 94 -17.98 3.24 -18.13
N GLY A 95 -18.63 3.82 -17.12
CA GLY A 95 -19.24 3.07 -16.02
C GLY A 95 -19.25 3.85 -14.72
N ASP A 96 -20.38 3.79 -14.01
CA ASP A 96 -20.49 4.26 -12.63
C ASP A 96 -20.11 3.11 -11.70
N TYR A 97 -19.11 3.33 -10.86
CA TYR A 97 -18.63 2.37 -9.85
C TYR A 97 -18.93 2.85 -8.42
N SER A 98 -19.75 3.88 -8.23
CA SER A 98 -20.05 4.46 -6.91
C SER A 98 -20.74 3.49 -5.95
N ASP A 99 -21.38 2.44 -6.47
CA ASP A 99 -22.01 1.37 -5.69
C ASP A 99 -21.16 0.10 -5.58
N ALA A 100 -19.93 0.13 -6.12
CA ALA A 100 -19.11 -1.06 -6.26
C ALA A 100 -18.53 -1.50 -4.91
N ARG A 101 -18.59 -2.81 -4.66
CA ARG A 101 -18.05 -3.44 -3.47
C ARG A 101 -16.72 -4.10 -3.78
N VAL A 102 -15.73 -3.82 -2.94
CA VAL A 102 -14.38 -4.39 -3.03
C VAL A 102 -14.25 -5.56 -2.06
N SER A 103 -13.75 -6.69 -2.55
CA SER A 103 -13.28 -7.81 -1.72
C SER A 103 -11.95 -8.36 -2.22
N THR A 104 -11.22 -9.02 -1.32
CA THR A 104 -9.91 -9.62 -1.58
C THR A 104 -9.99 -11.12 -1.37
N GLY A 105 -9.31 -11.88 -2.23
CA GLY A 105 -9.11 -13.31 -2.09
C GLY A 105 -7.96 -13.66 -1.15
N GLU A 106 -7.53 -14.91 -1.17
CA GLU A 106 -6.39 -15.38 -0.39
C GLU A 106 -5.07 -14.81 -0.95
N ALA A 107 -4.18 -14.41 -0.05
CA ALA A 107 -2.83 -14.01 -0.40
C ALA A 107 -1.96 -15.24 -0.68
N VAL A 108 -1.21 -15.19 -1.79
CA VAL A 108 -0.35 -16.28 -2.23
C VAL A 108 1.04 -15.76 -2.58
N GLU A 109 2.09 -16.44 -2.13
CA GLU A 109 3.45 -16.13 -2.58
C GLU A 109 3.58 -16.41 -4.09
N VAL A 110 4.11 -15.43 -4.81
CA VAL A 110 4.37 -15.52 -6.25
C VAL A 110 5.85 -15.32 -6.54
N SER A 111 6.41 -16.20 -7.36
CA SER A 111 7.81 -16.10 -7.79
C SER A 111 8.03 -14.91 -8.71
N ALA A 112 9.27 -14.43 -8.79
CA ALA A 112 9.66 -13.45 -9.79
C ALA A 112 9.37 -14.00 -11.20
N PHE A 113 8.87 -13.14 -12.09
CA PHE A 113 8.55 -13.52 -13.47
C PHE A 113 8.75 -12.33 -14.40
N GLY A 114 9.54 -12.51 -15.46
CA GLY A 114 9.89 -11.41 -16.37
C GLY A 114 10.48 -10.21 -15.60
N PRO A 115 9.95 -8.99 -15.80
CA PRO A 115 10.41 -7.79 -15.10
C PRO A 115 9.82 -7.64 -13.69
N HIS A 116 8.98 -8.58 -13.24
CA HIS A 116 8.26 -8.50 -11.99
C HIS A 116 9.00 -9.22 -10.85
N PRO A 117 9.33 -8.53 -9.73
CA PRO A 117 9.94 -9.17 -8.57
C PRO A 117 9.04 -10.24 -7.94
N ALA A 118 9.62 -11.10 -7.11
CA ALA A 118 8.84 -11.98 -6.24
C ALA A 118 8.03 -11.14 -5.24
N GLY A 119 6.85 -11.62 -4.86
CA GLY A 119 5.93 -10.84 -4.03
C GLY A 119 4.71 -11.64 -3.59
N ILE A 120 3.67 -10.92 -3.20
CA ILE A 120 2.37 -11.48 -2.81
C ILE A 120 1.38 -11.25 -3.95
N GLY A 121 0.84 -12.34 -4.50
CA GLY A 121 -0.30 -12.32 -5.39
C GLY A 121 -1.61 -12.38 -4.61
N LEU A 122 -2.65 -11.69 -5.07
CA LEU A 122 -4.02 -11.96 -4.62
C LEU A 122 -5.05 -11.52 -5.66
N ARG A 123 -6.24 -12.10 -5.57
CA ARG A 123 -7.41 -11.62 -6.30
C ARG A 123 -8.01 -10.43 -5.59
N VAL A 124 -8.39 -9.44 -6.37
CA VAL A 124 -9.31 -8.37 -6.00
C VAL A 124 -10.56 -8.52 -6.83
N THR A 125 -11.70 -8.38 -6.17
CA THR A 125 -13.03 -8.48 -6.78
C THR A 125 -13.75 -7.16 -6.61
N LEU A 126 -14.25 -6.65 -7.72
CA LEU A 126 -15.13 -5.50 -7.77
C LEU A 126 -16.52 -5.97 -8.21
N ALA A 127 -17.49 -5.92 -7.30
CA ALA A 127 -18.88 -6.28 -7.59
C ALA A 127 -19.74 -5.02 -7.64
N THR A 128 -20.28 -4.67 -8.81
CA THR A 128 -21.21 -3.53 -8.96
C THR A 128 -22.62 -3.96 -8.59
N GLY A 129 -23.32 -3.17 -7.77
CA GLY A 129 -24.62 -3.54 -7.20
C GLY A 129 -25.80 -3.44 -8.18
N THR A 130 -25.72 -2.53 -9.16
CA THR A 130 -26.90 -2.13 -9.94
C THR A 130 -26.66 -1.96 -11.45
N GLY A 131 -25.47 -2.29 -11.97
CA GLY A 131 -25.10 -2.12 -13.37
C GLY A 131 -24.89 -3.42 -14.15
N ASN A 132 -25.01 -3.35 -15.50
CA ASN A 132 -24.70 -4.42 -16.45
C ASN A 132 -23.20 -4.85 -16.46
N PHE A 133 -22.36 -4.28 -15.61
CA PHE A 133 -20.91 -4.46 -15.61
C PHE A 133 -20.42 -5.71 -14.85
N GLY A 134 -21.34 -6.43 -14.21
CA GLY A 134 -21.05 -7.72 -13.58
C GLY A 134 -20.02 -7.64 -12.46
N THR A 135 -19.34 -8.76 -12.21
CA THR A 135 -18.23 -8.83 -11.27
C THR A 135 -16.92 -8.83 -12.04
N VAL A 136 -16.00 -7.94 -11.67
CA VAL A 136 -14.66 -7.89 -12.27
C VAL A 136 -13.66 -8.50 -11.29
N HIS A 137 -12.78 -9.35 -11.81
CA HIS A 137 -11.72 -9.98 -11.05
C HIS A 137 -10.35 -9.57 -11.61
N THR A 138 -9.46 -9.14 -10.72
CA THR A 138 -8.11 -8.73 -11.06
C THR A 138 -7.13 -9.42 -10.12
N ALA A 139 -6.11 -10.05 -10.67
CA ALA A 139 -4.95 -10.48 -9.91
C ALA A 139 -4.00 -9.29 -9.76
N LEU A 140 -3.58 -9.02 -8.53
CA LEU A 140 -2.54 -8.04 -8.21
C LEU A 140 -1.28 -8.77 -7.74
N ARG A 141 -0.11 -8.32 -8.20
CA ARG A 141 1.19 -8.65 -7.60
C ARG A 141 1.63 -7.46 -6.76
N LEU A 142 1.86 -7.70 -5.47
CA LEU A 142 2.32 -6.70 -4.53
C LEU A 142 3.76 -7.00 -4.14
N VAL A 143 4.58 -5.96 -4.10
CA VAL A 143 6.00 -6.04 -3.75
C VAL A 143 6.32 -5.05 -2.63
N PRO A 144 7.31 -5.35 -1.78
CA PRO A 144 7.80 -4.38 -0.81
C PRO A 144 8.35 -3.15 -1.54
N GLY A 145 7.84 -1.98 -1.15
CA GLY A 145 8.35 -0.67 -1.54
C GLY A 145 9.27 -0.08 -0.48
N GLU A 146 9.59 1.19 -0.66
CA GLU A 146 10.37 1.93 0.33
C GLU A 146 9.61 2.08 1.65
N GLN A 147 10.35 2.25 2.75
CA GLN A 147 9.78 2.56 4.07
C GLN A 147 8.78 1.52 4.60
N GLY A 148 8.81 0.29 4.08
CA GLY A 148 7.92 -0.80 4.50
C GLY A 148 6.52 -0.76 3.87
N ALA A 149 6.28 0.13 2.90
CA ALA A 149 5.05 0.13 2.13
C ALA A 149 4.96 -1.12 1.24
N TRP A 150 3.74 -1.54 0.89
CA TRP A 150 3.51 -2.52 -0.15
C TRP A 150 2.90 -1.83 -1.36
N LEU A 151 3.49 -2.07 -2.54
CA LEU A 151 3.11 -1.41 -3.78
C LEU A 151 2.59 -2.44 -4.78
N VAL A 152 1.60 -2.03 -5.57
CA VAL A 152 1.10 -2.82 -6.70
C VAL A 152 2.12 -2.73 -7.82
N ASP A 153 2.69 -3.87 -8.16
CA ASP A 153 3.67 -4.00 -9.24
C ASP A 153 2.99 -4.47 -10.54
N GLN A 154 2.04 -5.39 -10.46
CA GLN A 154 1.40 -5.97 -11.64
C GLN A 154 -0.11 -6.06 -11.45
N THR A 155 -0.85 -5.79 -12.51
CA THR A 155 -2.30 -5.99 -12.58
C THR A 155 -2.64 -6.87 -13.77
N ALA A 156 -3.36 -7.97 -13.55
CA ALA A 156 -3.80 -8.87 -14.61
C ALA A 156 -5.28 -9.19 -14.45
N ASN A 157 -6.05 -9.11 -15.53
CA ASN A 157 -7.45 -9.54 -15.50
C ASN A 157 -7.50 -11.06 -15.26
N LEU A 158 -8.38 -11.46 -14.35
CA LEU A 158 -8.77 -12.84 -14.16
C LEU A 158 -10.01 -13.07 -15.04
N VAL A 159 -9.85 -13.93 -16.02
CA VAL A 159 -11.01 -14.57 -16.66
C VAL A 159 -11.43 -15.66 -15.69
N ASP A 160 -12.72 -15.83 -15.43
CA ASP A 160 -13.21 -16.93 -14.59
C ASP A 160 -12.78 -18.27 -15.22
N THR A 161 -11.66 -18.78 -14.72
CA THR A 161 -11.08 -20.06 -15.15
C THR A 161 -11.24 -21.05 -14.03
N GLU A 162 -11.52 -22.30 -14.39
CA GLU A 162 -11.54 -23.43 -13.46
C GLU A 162 -10.21 -23.53 -12.69
N GLY A 163 -10.26 -23.88 -11.40
CA GLY A 163 -9.09 -23.99 -10.52
C GLY A 163 -9.29 -23.32 -9.17
N THR A 164 -8.29 -23.43 -8.29
CA THR A 164 -8.29 -22.69 -7.02
C THR A 164 -7.96 -21.20 -7.24
N ASP A 165 -8.41 -20.33 -6.33
CA ASP A 165 -8.15 -18.88 -6.41
C ASP A 165 -6.64 -18.58 -6.52
N ALA A 166 -5.82 -19.32 -5.77
CA ALA A 166 -4.37 -19.20 -5.78
C ALA A 166 -3.73 -19.61 -7.12
N GLU A 167 -4.20 -20.69 -7.76
CA GLU A 167 -3.71 -21.12 -9.07
C GLU A 167 -4.07 -20.11 -10.17
N ALA A 168 -5.31 -19.61 -10.15
CA ALA A 168 -5.76 -18.61 -11.10
C ALA A 168 -4.94 -17.31 -10.98
N VAL A 169 -4.66 -16.86 -9.75
CA VAL A 169 -3.80 -15.69 -9.48
C VAL A 169 -2.39 -15.90 -10.01
N ARG A 170 -1.73 -17.03 -9.68
CA ARG A 170 -0.37 -17.33 -10.18
C ARG A 170 -0.33 -17.35 -11.70
N ALA A 171 -1.24 -18.11 -12.31
CA ALA A 171 -1.32 -18.24 -13.76
C ALA A 171 -1.58 -16.88 -14.43
N ALA A 172 -2.35 -15.97 -13.81
CA ALA A 172 -2.58 -14.65 -14.36
C ALA A 172 -1.36 -13.73 -14.33
N LEU A 173 -0.58 -13.80 -13.26
CA LEU A 173 0.60 -12.97 -13.05
C LEU A 173 1.85 -13.48 -13.81
N GLU A 174 1.75 -14.64 -14.45
CA GLU A 174 2.78 -15.22 -15.33
C GLU A 174 2.48 -15.02 -16.84
N ARG A 175 1.40 -14.31 -17.20
CA ARG A 175 1.04 -14.05 -18.62
C ARG A 175 1.62 -12.76 -19.21
N LYS A 176 2.16 -11.86 -18.39
CA LYS A 176 2.62 -10.52 -18.78
C LYS A 176 4.01 -10.28 -18.21
#